data_AF-A0A954Z8A4-F1
#
_entry.id   AF-A0A954Z8A4-F1
#
_cell.length_a   1.000
_cell.length_b   1.000
_cell.length_c   1.000
_cell.angle_alpha   90.00
_cell.angle_beta   90.00
_cell.angle_gamma   90.00
#
_symmetry.space_group_name_H-M   'P 1'
#
loop_
_entity.id
_entity.type
_entity.pdbx_description
1 polymer ?
#
loop_
_entity_poly.entity_id
_entity_poly.type
_entity_poly.pdbx_seq_one_letter_code
_entity_poly.pdbx_strand_id
1 'polypeptide(L)'
;RLTALLRIAKQEARFEFRRRGERQSDDRSNRLFDGFDAEDEAEQYFEPVFVRIGAEEGELTSGFPATSEELFQYDAVVVDDLECEFFTPDQQALLQKYVNRRGGSLLMLGGQESFAEGGYDRTPIGDMLPVYLNVERDAAEMKSPFRLSLSKEGWLEPWARLRQNEVDERSRLEALRAYRSLNRTSRPKPGAIELAYVEDQAGQRTPALVSQAFGRGRCVALLVGDAWRNALTPEITQRDDAFKAWRQAVRFLVANVPRRVDIESQMSLDASTGRFDLRITARDDAYEPLDNAQIELTVLGPDGSESTLPTSPSDEQAGVYVSSFVAPEAGTYRAHAVVRDGAGDETGQADALWHFDPDAAEFARTAPDERWLEEIARRTGGEMFALEDLDDLAASLPRRKAPISEKFAYPLWHRTSLFVLALTLLCCEWGWRRYRGLP
;
A
#
# COMPACT_ATOMS: atom_id res chain seq x y z
N ARG A 1 0.91 4.75 13.96
CA ARG A 1 1.49 4.91 15.32
C ARG A 1 1.96 3.53 15.78
N LEU A 2 3.01 3.42 16.60
CA LEU A 2 3.41 2.13 17.19
C LEU A 2 2.92 2.09 18.64
N THR A 3 2.05 1.15 18.94
CA THR A 3 1.66 0.80 20.30
C THR A 3 2.31 -0.54 20.64
N ALA A 4 2.86 -0.67 21.84
CA ALA A 4 3.46 -1.93 22.29
C ALA A 4 3.01 -2.30 23.71
N LEU A 5 2.81 -3.60 23.91
CA LEU A 5 2.58 -4.22 25.20
C LEU A 5 3.80 -5.08 25.55
N LEU A 6 4.59 -4.65 26.53
CA LEU A 6 5.81 -5.34 26.95
C LEU A 6 5.54 -6.10 28.24
N ARG A 7 5.69 -7.43 28.23
CA ARG A 7 5.66 -8.24 29.45
C ARG A 7 7.01 -8.16 30.15
N ILE A 8 7.05 -7.58 31.35
CA ILE A 8 8.27 -7.43 32.16
C ILE A 8 8.50 -8.65 33.04
N ALA A 9 7.43 -9.30 33.49
CA ALA A 9 7.52 -10.52 34.29
C ALA A 9 6.36 -11.47 33.95
N LYS A 10 6.65 -12.77 33.92
CA LYS A 10 5.61 -13.82 33.79
C LYS A 10 4.67 -13.85 35.00
N GLN A 11 5.13 -13.39 36.17
CA GLN A 11 4.36 -13.32 37.41
C GLN A 11 4.76 -12.07 38.21
N GLU A 12 3.80 -11.43 38.86
CA GLU A 12 4.07 -10.32 39.78
C GLU A 12 4.91 -10.80 40.97
N ALA A 13 6.05 -10.13 41.20
CA ALA A 13 6.92 -10.47 42.32
C ALA A 13 6.32 -9.94 43.64
N ARG A 14 5.60 -10.80 44.36
CA ARG A 14 5.19 -10.51 45.74
C ARG A 14 6.40 -10.59 46.68
N PHE A 15 7.07 -9.46 46.87
CA PHE A 15 8.05 -9.32 47.96
C PHE A 15 7.33 -8.96 49.26
N GLU A 16 6.92 -9.97 50.05
CA GLU A 16 6.66 -9.75 51.48
C GLU A 16 8.01 -9.57 52.19
N PHE A 17 8.33 -8.35 52.61
CA PHE A 17 9.45 -8.09 53.51
C PHE A 17 9.14 -8.71 54.89
N ARG A 18 9.44 -9.99 55.07
CA ARG A 18 9.52 -10.59 56.41
C ARG A 18 10.72 -9.99 57.13
N ARG A 19 10.46 -9.03 58.02
CA ARG A 19 11.46 -8.47 58.92
C ARG A 19 11.96 -9.59 59.84
N ARG A 20 13.23 -9.96 59.73
CA ARG A 20 13.88 -10.95 60.60
C ARG A 20 13.88 -10.42 62.04
N GLY A 21 12.90 -10.81 62.84
CA GLY A 21 12.80 -10.43 64.25
C GLY A 21 11.41 -10.46 64.88
N GLU A 22 10.32 -10.57 64.11
CA GLU A 22 8.98 -10.55 64.69
C GLU A 22 8.54 -11.97 65.09
N ARG A 23 8.64 -12.22 66.39
CA ARG A 23 8.15 -13.42 67.07
C ARG A 23 6.63 -13.38 67.03
N GLN A 24 6.04 -14.46 66.55
CA GLN A 24 4.62 -14.80 66.63
C GLN A 24 4.01 -14.36 67.97
N SER A 25 3.23 -13.28 67.94
CA SER A 25 2.17 -13.06 68.92
C SER A 25 0.86 -13.18 68.16
N ASP A 26 0.14 -14.25 68.48
CA ASP A 26 -1.29 -14.36 68.24
C ASP A 26 -2.01 -13.04 68.51
N ASP A 27 -3.15 -12.91 67.83
CA ASP A 27 -4.26 -12.04 68.20
C ASP A 27 -4.25 -10.65 67.54
N ARG A 28 -4.87 -10.60 66.36
CA ARG A 28 -5.66 -9.44 65.90
C ARG A 28 -6.60 -9.80 64.73
N SER A 29 -7.20 -10.99 64.75
CA SER A 29 -8.54 -11.12 64.16
C SER A 29 -9.54 -10.57 65.18
N ASN A 30 -10.42 -9.68 64.73
CA ASN A 30 -11.59 -9.32 65.50
C ASN A 30 -12.50 -10.56 65.55
N ARG A 31 -12.53 -11.26 66.69
CA ARG A 31 -13.19 -12.57 66.91
C ARG A 31 -14.73 -12.52 66.86
N LEU A 32 -15.31 -11.48 66.27
CA LEU A 32 -16.75 -11.32 66.11
C LEU A 32 -17.28 -11.80 64.74
N PHE A 33 -16.39 -12.24 63.84
CA PHE A 33 -16.72 -12.64 62.46
C PHE A 33 -16.23 -14.05 62.05
N ASP A 34 -15.86 -14.92 63.00
CA ASP A 34 -15.55 -16.33 62.72
C ASP A 34 -16.84 -17.17 62.57
N GLY A 35 -17.59 -16.94 61.50
CA GLY A 35 -18.80 -17.72 61.23
C GLY A 35 -19.66 -17.28 60.05
N PHE A 36 -19.17 -16.43 59.16
CA PHE A 36 -19.85 -16.16 57.89
C PHE A 36 -19.05 -16.77 56.74
N ASP A 37 -19.71 -17.70 56.07
CA ASP A 37 -19.25 -18.45 54.90
C ASP A 37 -18.57 -17.55 53.87
N ALA A 38 -17.30 -17.88 53.59
CA ALA A 38 -16.64 -17.62 52.33
C ALA A 38 -15.43 -18.58 52.22
N GLU A 39 -15.71 -19.89 52.24
CA GLU A 39 -14.93 -20.80 51.41
C GLU A 39 -15.23 -20.37 49.96
N ASP A 40 -14.41 -19.47 49.40
CA ASP A 40 -14.24 -19.20 47.97
C ASP A 40 -13.59 -17.80 47.79
N GLU A 41 -12.26 -17.69 47.92
CA GLU A 41 -11.46 -16.60 47.30
C GLU A 41 -9.94 -16.76 47.54
N ALA A 42 -9.42 -17.97 47.36
CA ALA A 42 -7.97 -18.23 47.40
C ALA A 42 -7.46 -18.94 46.14
N GLU A 43 -7.97 -18.57 44.97
CA GLU A 43 -7.23 -18.71 43.70
C GLU A 43 -6.69 -17.33 43.32
N GLN A 44 -5.61 -16.90 43.95
CA GLN A 44 -4.86 -15.73 43.50
C GLN A 44 -4.11 -16.11 42.24
N TYR A 45 -4.72 -15.89 41.08
CA TYR A 45 -4.07 -16.00 39.78
C TYR A 45 -2.84 -15.08 39.75
N PHE A 46 -1.68 -15.66 39.45
CA PHE A 46 -0.45 -14.91 39.25
C PHE A 46 -0.58 -14.10 37.96
N GLU A 47 -0.84 -12.80 38.07
CA GLU A 47 -0.99 -11.95 36.88
C GLU A 47 0.39 -11.55 36.31
N PRO A 48 0.58 -11.63 34.99
CA PRO A 48 1.78 -11.11 34.33
C PRO A 48 1.84 -9.57 34.42
N VAL A 49 3.05 -9.02 34.56
CA VAL A 49 3.25 -7.57 34.67
C VAL A 49 3.55 -6.98 33.31
N PHE A 50 2.72 -6.03 32.87
CA PHE A 50 2.86 -5.36 31.57
C PHE A 50 3.24 -3.90 31.68
N VAL A 51 4.02 -3.43 30.71
CA VAL A 51 4.26 -2.01 30.44
C VAL A 51 3.76 -1.67 29.04
N ARG A 52 2.95 -0.62 28.99
CA ARG A 52 2.37 -0.10 27.75
C ARG A 52 3.23 1.04 27.24
N ILE A 53 3.57 1.00 25.96
CA ILE A 53 4.37 2.03 25.29
C ILE A 53 3.58 2.57 24.12
N GLY A 54 3.40 3.89 24.07
CA GLY A 54 2.70 4.55 22.97
C GLY A 54 1.19 4.31 22.93
N ALA A 55 0.60 3.68 23.95
CA ALA A 55 -0.83 3.44 24.10
C ALA A 55 -1.57 4.70 24.60
N GLU A 56 -2.83 4.87 24.20
CA GLU A 56 -3.74 5.90 24.73
C GLU A 56 -4.30 5.52 26.12
N GLU A 57 -5.00 6.46 26.77
CA GLU A 57 -5.70 6.17 28.02
C GLU A 57 -6.76 5.09 27.78
N GLY A 58 -6.71 4.00 28.56
CA GLY A 58 -7.61 2.86 28.41
C GLY A 58 -7.13 1.77 27.44
N GLU A 59 -6.32 2.09 26.44
CA GLU A 59 -5.83 1.13 25.43
C GLU A 59 -4.90 0.07 26.06
N LEU A 60 -5.12 -1.21 25.73
CA LEU A 60 -4.37 -2.39 26.21
C LEU A 60 -4.27 -2.53 27.74
N THR A 61 -5.17 -1.89 28.50
CA THR A 61 -5.12 -1.89 29.97
C THR A 61 -5.33 -3.29 30.54
N SER A 62 -6.19 -4.09 29.90
CA SER A 62 -6.50 -5.48 30.25
C SER A 62 -5.54 -6.50 29.61
N GLY A 63 -4.49 -6.06 28.92
CA GLY A 63 -3.56 -6.92 28.21
C GLY A 63 -3.83 -7.00 26.71
N PHE A 64 -3.62 -8.17 26.11
CA PHE A 64 -3.83 -8.37 24.68
C PHE A 64 -5.33 -8.29 24.32
N PRO A 65 -5.71 -7.64 23.20
CA PRO A 65 -7.11 -7.44 22.83
C PRO A 65 -7.93 -8.73 22.86
N ALA A 66 -9.14 -8.65 23.42
CA ALA A 66 -10.04 -9.80 23.54
C ALA A 66 -11.13 -9.80 22.45
N THR A 67 -11.39 -8.66 21.83
CA THR A 67 -12.45 -8.52 20.81
C THR A 67 -11.91 -8.07 19.46
N SER A 68 -12.72 -8.29 18.42
CA SER A 68 -12.36 -7.89 17.05
C SER A 68 -12.31 -6.37 16.92
N GLU A 69 -13.21 -5.65 17.59
CA GLU A 69 -13.26 -4.19 17.51
C GLU A 69 -11.99 -3.54 18.05
N GLU A 70 -11.39 -4.12 19.10
CA GLU A 70 -10.11 -3.65 19.64
C GLU A 70 -8.94 -4.02 18.74
N LEU A 71 -8.84 -5.28 18.31
CA LEU A 71 -7.69 -5.75 17.53
C LEU A 71 -7.66 -5.18 16.11
N PHE A 72 -8.82 -4.94 15.49
CA PHE A 72 -8.91 -4.52 14.09
C PHE A 72 -8.51 -3.05 13.87
N GLN A 73 -8.28 -2.30 14.95
CA GLN A 73 -7.73 -0.93 14.91
C GLN A 73 -6.25 -0.90 14.52
N TYR A 74 -5.50 -1.99 14.73
CA TYR A 74 -4.07 -2.06 14.45
C TYR A 74 -3.78 -2.55 13.04
N ASP A 75 -2.84 -1.97 12.30
CA ASP A 75 -2.47 -2.43 10.94
C ASP A 75 -1.59 -3.69 10.89
N ALA A 76 -0.73 -3.84 11.89
CA ALA A 76 0.15 -4.99 12.00
C ALA A 76 0.32 -5.40 13.47
N VAL A 77 0.46 -6.70 13.72
CA VAL A 77 0.81 -7.27 15.02
C VAL A 77 2.21 -7.87 14.92
N VAL A 78 3.07 -7.53 15.88
CA VAL A 78 4.40 -8.12 16.01
C VAL A 78 4.43 -8.95 17.30
N VAL A 79 4.78 -10.23 17.17
CA VAL A 79 4.95 -11.15 18.29
C VAL A 79 6.44 -11.41 18.45
N ASP A 80 6.99 -11.02 19.60
CA ASP A 80 8.41 -11.12 19.91
C ASP A 80 8.61 -11.90 21.21
N ASP A 81 9.23 -13.08 21.11
CA ASP A 81 9.63 -13.94 22.24
C ASP A 81 8.51 -14.19 23.27
N LEU A 82 7.33 -14.59 22.78
CA LEU A 82 6.16 -14.93 23.60
C LEU A 82 5.67 -16.35 23.31
N GLU A 83 5.48 -17.14 24.35
CA GLU A 83 4.93 -18.49 24.26
C GLU A 83 3.46 -18.50 23.82
N CYS A 84 3.02 -19.60 23.21
CA CYS A 84 1.64 -19.77 22.76
C CYS A 84 0.62 -19.66 23.90
N GLU A 85 0.97 -20.13 25.11
CA GLU A 85 0.11 -20.09 26.30
C GLU A 85 -0.18 -18.66 26.80
N PHE A 86 0.57 -17.66 26.31
CA PHE A 86 0.24 -16.26 26.53
C PHE A 86 -1.13 -15.89 25.97
N PHE A 87 -1.52 -16.49 24.84
CA PHE A 87 -2.78 -16.22 24.17
C PHE A 87 -3.81 -17.26 24.58
N THR A 88 -4.96 -16.78 25.06
CA THR A 88 -6.14 -17.65 25.22
C THR A 88 -6.54 -18.27 23.87
N PRO A 89 -7.19 -19.45 23.85
CA PRO A 89 -7.62 -20.08 22.60
C PRO A 89 -8.46 -19.14 21.70
N ASP A 90 -9.30 -18.30 22.31
CA ASP A 90 -10.11 -17.32 21.60
C ASP A 90 -9.27 -16.20 20.99
N GLN A 91 -8.23 -15.71 21.70
CA GLN A 91 -7.29 -14.72 21.16
C GLN A 91 -6.46 -15.28 20.00
N GLN A 92 -6.10 -16.57 20.03
CA GLN A 92 -5.40 -17.20 18.91
C GLN A 92 -6.30 -17.28 17.67
N ALA A 93 -7.57 -17.65 17.85
CA ALA A 93 -8.56 -17.64 16.77
C ALA A 93 -8.85 -16.22 16.28
N LEU A 94 -8.85 -15.23 17.18
CA LEU A 94 -9.03 -13.82 16.87
C LEU A 94 -7.88 -13.28 16.01
N LEU A 95 -6.62 -13.62 16.35
CA LEU A 95 -5.45 -13.28 15.54
C LEU A 95 -5.54 -13.88 14.14
N GLN A 96 -5.99 -15.12 14.03
CA GLN A 96 -6.21 -15.74 12.72
C GLN A 96 -7.29 -15.01 11.91
N LYS A 97 -8.41 -14.61 12.54
CA LYS A 97 -9.45 -13.78 11.89
C LYS A 97 -8.92 -12.41 11.49
N TYR A 98 -8.09 -11.79 12.32
CA TYR A 98 -7.46 -10.50 12.06
C TYR A 98 -6.59 -10.52 10.79
N VAL A 99 -5.75 -11.55 10.63
CA VAL A 99 -4.94 -11.69 9.41
C VAL A 99 -5.82 -12.07 8.22
N ASN A 100 -6.69 -13.07 8.39
CA ASN A 100 -7.45 -13.65 7.28
C ASN A 100 -8.56 -12.72 6.75
N ARG A 101 -9.42 -12.18 7.63
CA ARG A 101 -10.63 -11.42 7.27
C ARG A 101 -10.40 -9.92 7.22
N ARG A 102 -9.82 -9.36 8.28
CA ARG A 102 -9.51 -7.92 8.33
C ARG A 102 -8.39 -7.56 7.35
N GLY A 103 -7.45 -8.48 7.12
CA GLY A 103 -6.33 -8.27 6.21
C GLY A 103 -5.12 -7.61 6.86
N GLY A 104 -5.02 -7.68 8.19
CA GLY A 104 -3.86 -7.21 8.92
C GLY A 104 -2.64 -8.09 8.69
N SER A 105 -1.49 -7.57 9.08
CA SER A 105 -0.23 -8.32 8.97
C SER A 105 0.23 -8.85 10.31
N LEU A 106 0.84 -10.03 10.30
CA LEU A 106 1.53 -10.61 11.45
C LEU A 106 3.02 -10.76 11.16
N LEU A 107 3.86 -10.32 12.09
CA LEU A 107 5.29 -10.63 12.11
C LEU A 107 5.60 -11.39 13.40
N MET A 108 6.15 -12.60 13.28
CA MET A 108 6.71 -13.33 14.41
C MET A 108 8.24 -13.28 14.37
N LEU A 109 8.85 -12.89 15.48
CA LEU A 109 10.30 -12.82 15.65
C LEU A 109 10.83 -14.06 16.36
N GLY A 110 12.05 -14.44 16.00
CA GLY A 110 12.76 -15.55 16.60
C GLY A 110 13.12 -15.25 18.05
N GLY A 111 13.11 -16.28 18.87
CA GLY A 111 13.19 -16.16 20.32
C GLY A 111 13.24 -17.55 20.97
N GLN A 112 13.51 -17.59 22.26
CA GLN A 112 13.47 -18.84 23.02
C GLN A 112 12.04 -19.36 23.18
N GLU A 113 11.07 -18.46 23.20
CA GLU A 113 9.64 -18.73 23.42
C GLU A 113 8.83 -18.59 22.12
N SER A 114 9.47 -18.56 20.94
CA SER A 114 8.82 -18.39 19.64
C SER A 114 8.72 -19.70 18.84
N PHE A 115 7.85 -19.73 17.83
CA PHE A 115 7.76 -20.83 16.85
C PHE A 115 7.55 -22.22 17.48
N ALA A 116 8.33 -23.23 17.10
CA ALA A 116 8.20 -24.59 17.61
C ALA A 116 8.56 -24.65 19.10
N GLU A 117 9.59 -23.90 19.51
CA GLU A 117 10.05 -23.80 20.90
C GLU A 117 8.99 -23.15 21.81
N GLY A 118 8.23 -22.19 21.27
CA GLY A 118 7.11 -21.52 21.94
C GLY A 118 5.79 -22.28 21.97
N GLY A 119 5.73 -23.51 21.45
CA GLY A 119 4.51 -24.33 21.46
C GLY A 119 3.43 -23.89 20.45
N TYR A 120 3.82 -23.24 19.34
CA TYR A 120 2.88 -22.82 18.30
C TYR A 120 2.53 -23.93 17.29
N ASP A 121 3.10 -25.14 17.40
CA ASP A 121 2.71 -26.25 16.51
C ASP A 121 1.25 -26.66 16.74
N ARG A 122 0.49 -26.84 15.65
CA ARG A 122 -0.94 -27.17 15.67
C ARG A 122 -1.83 -26.17 16.41
N THR A 123 -1.51 -24.88 16.27
CA THR A 123 -2.31 -23.79 16.83
C THR A 123 -2.81 -22.86 15.73
N PRO A 124 -3.89 -22.09 15.94
CA PRO A 124 -4.38 -21.14 14.95
C PRO A 124 -3.30 -20.16 14.47
N ILE A 125 -2.37 -19.79 15.36
CA ILE A 125 -1.21 -18.94 15.05
C ILE A 125 -0.18 -19.71 14.22
N GLY A 126 0.20 -20.93 14.60
CA GLY A 126 1.13 -21.75 13.82
C GLY A 126 0.63 -22.05 12.40
N ASP A 127 -0.67 -22.23 12.23
CA ASP A 127 -1.30 -22.52 10.94
C ASP A 127 -1.17 -21.35 9.95
N MET A 128 -1.11 -20.11 10.43
CA MET A 128 -0.94 -18.93 9.57
C MET A 128 0.52 -18.57 9.28
N LEU A 129 1.49 -19.06 10.07
CA LEU A 129 2.91 -18.78 9.85
C LEU A 129 3.43 -19.37 8.51
N PRO A 130 4.41 -18.74 7.84
CA PRO A 130 4.90 -19.16 6.52
C PRO A 130 5.77 -20.42 6.51
N VAL A 131 5.90 -21.09 7.65
CA VAL A 131 6.81 -22.22 7.88
C VAL A 131 6.08 -23.34 8.62
N TYR A 132 6.50 -24.57 8.39
CA TYR A 132 6.02 -25.70 9.18
C TYR A 132 6.83 -25.84 10.48
N LEU A 133 6.13 -25.93 11.61
CA LEU A 133 6.72 -26.01 12.94
C LEU A 133 6.91 -27.45 13.45
N ASN A 134 6.47 -28.44 12.69
CA ASN A 134 6.65 -29.85 13.02
C ASN A 134 8.09 -30.30 12.76
N VAL A 135 8.99 -29.92 13.65
CA VAL A 135 10.39 -30.35 13.60
C VAL A 135 10.46 -31.84 13.94
N GLU A 136 11.06 -32.64 13.07
CA GLU A 136 11.31 -34.06 13.34
C GLU A 136 12.23 -34.20 14.57
N ARG A 137 11.90 -35.12 15.49
CA ARG A 137 12.67 -35.32 16.74
C ARG A 137 14.14 -35.68 16.48
N ASP A 138 14.44 -36.29 15.34
CA ASP A 138 15.78 -36.71 14.95
C ASP A 138 16.48 -35.73 13.98
N ALA A 139 15.89 -34.54 13.75
CA ALA A 139 16.52 -33.53 12.91
C ALA A 139 17.88 -33.12 13.51
N ALA A 140 18.90 -33.07 12.66
CA ALA A 140 20.26 -32.72 13.06
C ALA A 140 20.30 -31.39 13.83
N GLU A 141 21.15 -31.32 14.86
CA GLU A 141 21.40 -30.07 15.57
C GLU A 141 22.05 -29.05 14.62
N MET A 142 21.40 -27.89 14.49
CA MET A 142 21.95 -26.77 13.75
C MET A 142 23.07 -26.13 14.57
N LYS A 143 24.27 -26.03 13.98
CA LYS A 143 25.46 -25.53 14.69
C LYS A 143 25.74 -24.09 14.30
N SER A 144 25.55 -23.18 15.27
CA SER A 144 26.02 -21.80 15.14
C SER A 144 27.55 -21.75 14.90
N PRO A 145 28.08 -20.70 14.23
CA PRO A 145 27.42 -19.48 13.79
C PRO A 145 26.63 -19.62 12.48
N PHE A 146 25.60 -18.79 12.33
CA PHE A 146 24.72 -18.73 11.16
C PHE A 146 25.01 -17.46 10.35
N ARG A 147 25.43 -17.63 9.09
CA ARG A 147 25.71 -16.49 8.18
C ARG A 147 24.49 -16.21 7.31
N LEU A 148 23.94 -15.00 7.41
CA LEU A 148 22.76 -14.60 6.67
C LEU A 148 23.10 -14.26 5.21
N SER A 149 22.27 -14.68 4.28
CA SER A 149 22.31 -14.33 2.86
C SER A 149 20.89 -14.18 2.32
N LEU A 150 20.73 -13.41 1.26
CA LEU A 150 19.44 -13.23 0.59
C LEU A 150 19.21 -14.34 -0.43
N SER A 151 17.97 -14.83 -0.49
CA SER A 151 17.51 -15.72 -1.58
C SER A 151 17.39 -14.93 -2.89
N LYS A 152 17.09 -15.63 -3.99
CA LYS A 152 16.83 -14.96 -5.28
C LYS A 152 15.66 -13.99 -5.18
N GLU A 153 14.61 -14.41 -4.49
CA GLU A 153 13.41 -13.64 -4.23
C GLU A 153 13.71 -12.43 -3.32
N GLY A 154 14.54 -12.63 -2.27
CA GLY A 154 14.99 -11.53 -1.41
C GLY A 154 15.81 -10.46 -2.13
N TRP A 155 16.58 -10.83 -3.16
CA TRP A 155 17.27 -9.85 -4.00
C TRP A 155 16.31 -9.00 -4.85
N LEU A 156 15.15 -9.55 -5.23
CA LEU A 156 14.13 -8.82 -5.98
C LEU A 156 13.35 -7.86 -5.07
N GLU A 157 13.10 -8.26 -3.82
CA GLU A 157 12.32 -7.49 -2.86
C GLU A 157 13.08 -6.26 -2.32
N PRO A 158 12.64 -5.01 -2.62
CA PRO A 158 13.36 -3.81 -2.21
C PRO A 158 13.40 -3.59 -0.69
N TRP A 159 12.41 -4.12 0.03
CA TRP A 159 12.33 -3.98 1.49
C TRP A 159 13.27 -4.95 2.24
N ALA A 160 13.71 -6.03 1.58
CA ALA A 160 14.69 -6.96 2.12
C ALA A 160 16.14 -6.44 1.98
N ARG A 161 16.36 -5.40 1.16
CA ARG A 161 17.66 -4.79 0.87
C ARG A 161 17.81 -3.41 1.50
N LEU A 162 18.99 -3.15 2.06
CA LEU A 162 19.31 -1.85 2.65
C LEU A 162 20.09 -0.93 1.71
N ARG A 163 20.75 -1.48 0.70
CA ARG A 163 21.49 -0.74 -0.34
C ARG A 163 20.81 -0.89 -1.70
N GLN A 164 21.04 0.09 -2.57
CA GLN A 164 20.47 0.11 -3.92
C GLN A 164 21.20 -0.87 -4.85
N ASN A 165 22.53 -0.93 -4.71
CA ASN A 165 23.40 -1.76 -5.55
C ASN A 165 23.70 -3.11 -4.90
N GLU A 166 23.87 -4.13 -5.74
CA GLU A 166 24.15 -5.50 -5.30
C GLU A 166 25.51 -5.61 -4.57
N VAL A 167 26.56 -4.98 -5.09
CA VAL A 167 27.91 -5.05 -4.52
C VAL A 167 27.95 -4.51 -3.09
N ASP A 168 27.31 -3.36 -2.87
CA ASP A 168 27.25 -2.72 -1.56
C ASP A 168 26.42 -3.55 -0.56
N GLU A 169 25.32 -4.14 -1.02
CA GLU A 169 24.46 -4.99 -0.18
C GLU A 169 25.15 -6.30 0.19
N ARG A 170 25.88 -6.93 -0.74
CA ARG A 170 26.70 -8.12 -0.45
C ARG A 170 27.78 -7.80 0.58
N SER A 171 28.51 -6.70 0.38
CA SER A 171 29.55 -6.27 1.32
C SER A 171 28.99 -6.02 2.73
N ARG A 172 27.78 -5.44 2.82
CA ARG A 172 27.06 -5.26 4.09
C ARG A 172 26.70 -6.60 4.73
N LEU A 173 26.15 -7.55 3.98
CA LEU A 173 25.77 -8.88 4.49
C LEU A 173 27.00 -9.66 4.97
N GLU A 174 28.12 -9.58 4.26
CA GLU A 174 29.40 -10.20 4.65
C GLU A 174 29.99 -9.58 5.92
N ALA A 175 29.77 -8.26 6.11
CA ALA A 175 30.20 -7.57 7.33
C ALA A 175 29.37 -7.97 8.56
N LEU A 176 28.11 -8.39 8.39
CA LEU A 176 27.24 -8.74 9.52
C LEU A 176 27.89 -9.79 10.43
N ARG A 177 27.75 -9.58 11.74
CA ARG A 177 28.13 -10.60 12.69
C ARG A 177 27.20 -11.79 12.51
N ALA A 178 27.81 -12.96 12.34
CA ALA A 178 27.06 -14.19 12.24
C ALA A 178 26.18 -14.40 13.49
N TYR A 179 24.95 -14.84 13.23
CA TYR A 179 23.91 -15.05 14.21
C TYR A 179 24.19 -16.32 15.02
N ARG A 180 23.65 -16.36 16.24
CA ARG A 180 23.81 -17.50 17.16
C ARG A 180 22.49 -18.19 17.49
N SER A 181 21.37 -17.49 17.33
CA SER A 181 20.05 -18.03 17.61
C SER A 181 19.25 -18.16 16.33
N LEU A 182 18.68 -19.33 16.10
CA LEU A 182 17.79 -19.62 14.98
C LEU A 182 16.73 -20.61 15.47
N ASN A 183 15.46 -20.26 15.33
CA ASN A 183 14.34 -21.14 15.64
C ASN A 183 14.26 -22.28 14.64
N ARG A 184 13.99 -23.49 15.15
CA ARG A 184 13.93 -24.68 14.31
C ARG A 184 12.60 -24.71 13.56
N THR A 185 12.67 -24.90 12.25
CA THR A 185 11.50 -25.11 11.40
C THR A 185 11.78 -26.25 10.43
N SER A 186 10.72 -26.91 9.96
CA SER A 186 10.86 -28.01 9.00
C SER A 186 11.20 -27.49 7.61
N ARG A 187 10.30 -26.69 7.03
CA ARG A 187 10.47 -26.05 5.72
C ARG A 187 9.45 -24.92 5.54
N PRO A 188 9.69 -23.97 4.61
CA PRO A 188 8.66 -23.03 4.17
C PRO A 188 7.43 -23.76 3.61
N LYS A 189 6.24 -23.20 3.82
CA LYS A 189 4.98 -23.74 3.27
C LYS A 189 4.91 -23.54 1.75
N PRO A 190 4.13 -24.37 1.01
CA PRO A 190 3.84 -24.11 -0.40
C PRO A 190 3.11 -22.77 -0.55
N GLY A 191 3.72 -21.81 -1.24
CA GLY A 191 3.22 -20.43 -1.36
C GLY A 191 3.87 -19.43 -0.42
N ALA A 192 4.76 -19.87 0.46
CA ALA A 192 5.66 -18.99 1.19
C ALA A 192 6.86 -18.61 0.32
N ILE A 193 7.31 -17.37 0.46
CA ILE A 193 8.47 -16.79 -0.21
C ILE A 193 9.60 -16.72 0.82
N GLU A 194 10.64 -17.51 0.61
CA GLU A 194 11.88 -17.37 1.38
C GLU A 194 12.64 -16.15 0.85
N LEU A 195 12.93 -15.19 1.72
CA LEU A 195 13.59 -13.93 1.37
C LEU A 195 15.05 -13.92 1.82
N ALA A 196 15.32 -14.55 2.95
CA ALA A 196 16.68 -14.74 3.44
C ALA A 196 16.82 -16.13 4.03
N TYR A 197 18.04 -16.63 3.98
CA TYR A 197 18.45 -17.89 4.56
C TYR A 197 19.74 -17.68 5.35
N VAL A 198 20.03 -18.61 6.24
CA VAL A 198 21.33 -18.72 6.89
C VAL A 198 22.04 -19.98 6.45
N GLU A 199 23.36 -19.90 6.38
CA GLU A 199 24.25 -21.05 6.24
C GLU A 199 24.95 -21.31 7.58
N ASP A 200 24.95 -22.57 8.01
CA ASP A 200 25.68 -23.03 9.19
C ASP A 200 27.14 -23.41 8.85
N GLN A 201 27.90 -23.90 9.85
CA GLN A 201 29.29 -24.33 9.61
C GLN A 201 29.43 -25.52 8.65
N ALA A 202 28.38 -26.34 8.52
CA ALA A 202 28.35 -27.48 7.62
C ALA A 202 27.93 -27.08 6.19
N GLY A 203 27.61 -25.79 5.96
CA GLY A 203 27.07 -25.30 4.70
C GLY A 203 25.60 -25.67 4.48
N GLN A 204 24.90 -26.12 5.53
CA GLN A 204 23.47 -26.38 5.47
C GLN A 204 22.72 -25.04 5.42
N ARG A 205 21.89 -24.89 4.38
CA ARG A 205 21.02 -23.74 4.20
C ARG A 205 19.70 -23.95 4.93
N THR A 206 19.36 -23.01 5.80
CA THR A 206 18.10 -22.98 6.54
C THR A 206 17.40 -21.63 6.33
N PRO A 207 16.06 -21.58 6.17
CA PRO A 207 15.35 -20.31 6.05
C PRO A 207 15.61 -19.41 7.27
N ALA A 208 15.64 -18.09 7.03
CA ALA A 208 15.90 -17.09 8.07
C ALA A 208 14.82 -16.00 8.10
N LEU A 209 14.33 -15.61 6.92
CA LEU A 209 13.23 -14.67 6.75
C LEU A 209 12.30 -15.22 5.68
N VAL A 210 11.05 -15.44 6.03
CA VAL A 210 10.03 -16.01 5.14
C VAL A 210 8.76 -15.19 5.24
N SER A 211 8.10 -14.92 4.11
CA SER A 211 6.80 -14.25 4.07
C SER A 211 5.77 -15.11 3.33
N GLN A 212 4.49 -14.93 3.65
CA GLN A 212 3.39 -15.59 2.96
C GLN A 212 2.13 -14.71 3.03
N ALA A 213 1.34 -14.69 1.96
CA ALA A 213 -0.02 -14.15 2.01
C ALA A 213 -0.96 -15.16 2.71
N PHE A 214 -1.77 -14.68 3.64
CA PHE A 214 -2.72 -15.51 4.38
C PHE A 214 -4.08 -14.81 4.44
N GLY A 215 -5.06 -15.35 3.71
CA GLY A 215 -6.34 -14.67 3.50
C GLY A 215 -6.14 -13.33 2.79
N ARG A 216 -6.69 -12.26 3.36
CA ARG A 216 -6.49 -10.88 2.88
C ARG A 216 -5.21 -10.23 3.41
N GLY A 217 -4.60 -10.82 4.43
CA GLY A 217 -3.41 -10.30 5.10
C GLY A 217 -2.14 -11.04 4.71
N ARG A 218 -1.11 -10.90 5.54
CA ARG A 218 0.16 -11.61 5.36
C ARG A 218 0.81 -11.95 6.69
N CYS A 219 1.60 -13.02 6.67
CA CYS A 219 2.41 -13.46 7.79
C CYS A 219 3.88 -13.43 7.39
N VAL A 220 4.73 -12.94 8.29
CA VAL A 220 6.18 -12.90 8.14
C VAL A 220 6.80 -13.59 9.35
N ALA A 221 7.78 -14.46 9.10
CA ALA A 221 8.57 -15.13 10.12
C ALA A 221 10.03 -14.70 9.96
N LEU A 222 10.57 -14.02 10.97
CA LEU A 222 12.01 -13.83 11.12
C LEU A 222 12.51 -14.88 12.11
N LEU A 223 13.12 -15.95 11.60
CA LEU A 223 13.52 -17.11 12.41
C LEU A 223 14.78 -16.87 13.24
N VAL A 224 15.50 -15.80 12.94
CA VAL A 224 16.74 -15.43 13.63
C VAL A 224 16.41 -14.64 14.89
N GLY A 225 16.79 -15.15 16.05
CA GLY A 225 16.41 -14.56 17.34
C GLY A 225 17.37 -13.52 17.92
N ASP A 226 18.58 -13.39 17.36
CA ASP A 226 19.61 -12.50 17.91
C ASP A 226 19.97 -11.32 17.00
N ALA A 227 18.99 -10.84 16.21
CA ALA A 227 19.17 -9.70 15.30
C ALA A 227 19.50 -8.38 15.99
N TRP A 228 19.07 -8.21 17.24
CA TRP A 228 19.45 -7.08 18.09
C TRP A 228 20.98 -6.95 18.28
N ARG A 229 21.76 -8.04 18.19
CA ARG A 229 23.22 -8.00 18.37
C ARG A 229 23.92 -7.20 17.27
N ASN A 230 23.44 -7.34 16.04
CA ASN A 230 23.91 -6.54 14.92
C ASN A 230 23.49 -5.07 15.07
N ALA A 231 22.32 -4.79 15.64
CA ALA A 231 21.89 -3.42 15.94
C ALA A 231 22.73 -2.73 17.02
N LEU A 232 23.26 -3.49 18.00
CA LEU A 232 24.10 -2.98 19.09
C LEU A 232 25.60 -2.90 18.75
N THR A 233 26.01 -3.25 17.53
CA THR A 233 27.43 -3.24 17.12
C THR A 233 27.67 -2.12 16.08
N PRO A 234 27.84 -0.86 16.53
CA PRO A 234 27.97 0.29 15.64
C PRO A 234 29.27 0.30 14.81
N GLU A 235 30.25 -0.54 15.13
CA GLU A 235 31.51 -0.62 14.36
C GLU A 235 31.38 -1.35 13.01
N ILE A 236 30.31 -2.13 12.81
CA ILE A 236 30.18 -3.09 11.70
C ILE A 236 29.10 -2.67 10.69
N THR A 237 28.01 -2.10 11.17
CA THR A 237 26.94 -1.53 10.35
C THR A 237 26.88 -0.04 10.63
N GLN A 238 26.61 0.79 9.61
CA GLN A 238 26.26 2.18 9.90
C GLN A 238 25.11 2.16 10.91
N ARG A 239 25.18 2.98 11.97
CA ARG A 239 24.24 2.98 13.10
C ARG A 239 22.77 2.98 12.69
N ASP A 240 22.48 3.43 11.46
CA ASP A 240 21.17 3.57 10.86
C ASP A 240 20.63 2.31 10.14
N ASP A 241 21.44 1.26 9.92
CA ASP A 241 21.04 0.08 9.14
C ASP A 241 19.91 -0.73 9.80
N ALA A 242 20.03 -0.99 11.11
CA ALA A 242 19.01 -1.70 11.85
C ALA A 242 17.68 -0.92 11.87
N PHE A 243 17.74 0.41 12.06
CA PHE A 243 16.56 1.27 11.99
C PHE A 243 15.94 1.30 10.60
N LYS A 244 16.76 1.32 9.55
CA LYS A 244 16.30 1.26 8.16
C LYS A 244 15.62 -0.08 7.86
N ALA A 245 16.20 -1.20 8.30
CA ALA A 245 15.62 -2.53 8.14
C ALA A 245 14.25 -2.62 8.82
N TRP A 246 14.14 -2.17 10.07
CA TRP A 246 12.87 -2.14 10.79
C TRP A 246 11.83 -1.25 10.12
N ARG A 247 12.22 -0.05 9.68
CA ARG A 247 11.32 0.86 8.95
C ARG A 247 10.82 0.26 7.64
N GLN A 248 11.67 -0.44 6.88
CA GLN A 248 11.28 -1.13 5.65
C GLN A 248 10.37 -2.33 5.94
N ALA A 249 10.69 -3.13 6.95
CA ALA A 249 9.86 -4.26 7.37
C ALA A 249 8.46 -3.79 7.81
N VAL A 250 8.36 -2.76 8.67
CA VAL A 250 7.07 -2.20 9.10
C VAL A 250 6.29 -1.64 7.91
N ARG A 251 6.95 -0.91 7.00
CA ARG A 251 6.30 -0.44 5.75
C ARG A 251 5.76 -1.61 4.93
N PHE A 252 6.54 -2.68 4.78
CA PHE A 252 6.09 -3.88 4.08
C PHE A 252 4.90 -4.55 4.78
N LEU A 253 4.85 -4.54 6.12
CA LEU A 253 3.71 -5.08 6.86
C LEU A 253 2.45 -4.23 6.66
N VAL A 254 2.54 -2.90 6.59
CA VAL A 254 1.35 -2.03 6.55
C VAL A 254 0.93 -1.57 5.15
N ALA A 255 1.79 -1.71 4.13
CA ALA A 255 1.59 -1.09 2.81
C ALA A 255 0.26 -1.43 2.13
N ASN A 256 -0.21 -2.67 2.25
CA ASN A 256 -1.43 -3.14 1.57
C ASN A 256 -2.48 -3.62 2.58
N VAL A 257 -2.48 -3.07 3.79
CA VAL A 257 -3.51 -3.41 4.78
C VAL A 257 -4.81 -2.71 4.35
N PRO A 258 -5.89 -3.47 4.11
CA PRO A 258 -7.15 -2.86 3.66
C PRO A 258 -7.68 -1.88 4.71
N ARG A 259 -8.14 -0.72 4.27
CA ARG A 259 -8.81 0.27 5.13
C ARG A 259 -10.32 0.04 5.17
N ARG A 260 -11.02 0.67 6.12
CA ARG A 260 -12.50 0.61 6.16
C ARG A 260 -13.12 1.28 4.93
N VAL A 261 -12.59 2.44 4.56
CA VAL A 261 -12.93 3.15 3.33
C VAL A 261 -11.66 3.29 2.51
N ASP A 262 -11.75 2.97 1.23
CA ASP A 262 -10.65 3.12 0.27
C ASP A 262 -11.18 3.60 -1.08
N ILE A 263 -10.37 4.37 -1.81
CA ILE A 263 -10.72 4.89 -3.12
C ILE A 263 -9.59 4.53 -4.09
N GLU A 264 -9.93 3.76 -5.11
CA GLU A 264 -9.04 3.47 -6.23
C GLU A 264 -9.48 4.27 -7.45
N SER A 265 -8.56 5.03 -8.03
CA SER A 265 -8.76 5.72 -9.30
C SER A 265 -8.10 4.94 -10.42
N GLN A 266 -8.86 4.52 -11.42
CA GLN A 266 -8.33 3.87 -12.61
C GLN A 266 -8.67 4.71 -13.85
N MET A 267 -7.67 4.99 -14.69
CA MET A 267 -7.91 5.63 -15.97
C MET A 267 -8.62 4.64 -16.89
N SER A 268 -9.74 5.05 -17.47
CA SER A 268 -10.48 4.20 -18.41
C SER A 268 -9.65 3.96 -19.67
N LEU A 269 -9.85 2.80 -20.32
CA LEU A 269 -9.09 2.39 -21.52
C LEU A 269 -9.22 3.39 -22.69
N ASP A 270 -10.29 4.18 -22.70
CA ASP A 270 -10.49 5.33 -23.59
C ASP A 270 -9.73 6.56 -23.09
N ALA A 271 -8.39 6.43 -23.02
CA ALA A 271 -7.46 7.44 -22.49
C ALA A 271 -7.57 8.82 -23.16
N SER A 272 -8.10 8.90 -24.39
CA SER A 272 -8.30 10.15 -25.12
C SER A 272 -9.40 11.04 -24.54
N THR A 273 -10.25 10.50 -23.66
CA THR A 273 -11.38 11.26 -23.07
C THR A 273 -11.09 11.84 -21.70
N GLY A 274 -9.97 11.47 -21.06
CA GLY A 274 -9.68 11.89 -19.68
C GLY A 274 -10.67 11.34 -18.65
N ARG A 275 -11.32 10.21 -18.96
CA ARG A 275 -12.28 9.55 -18.07
C ARG A 275 -11.57 8.66 -17.06
N PHE A 276 -11.90 8.85 -15.78
CA PHE A 276 -11.46 8.05 -14.65
C PHE A 276 -12.65 7.35 -14.02
N ASP A 277 -12.50 6.06 -13.78
CA ASP A 277 -13.44 5.28 -12.99
C ASP A 277 -12.92 5.20 -11.56
N LEU A 278 -13.71 5.75 -10.64
CA LEU A 278 -13.44 5.82 -9.21
C LEU A 278 -14.18 4.66 -8.54
N ARG A 279 -13.42 3.74 -7.95
CA ARG A 279 -13.94 2.58 -7.21
C ARG A 279 -13.76 2.83 -5.72
N ILE A 280 -14.87 3.00 -5.00
CA ILE A 280 -14.90 3.23 -3.57
C ILE A 280 -15.28 1.94 -2.88
N THR A 281 -14.41 1.43 -2.02
CA THR A 281 -14.70 0.25 -1.20
C THR A 281 -15.09 0.68 0.20
N ALA A 282 -16.28 0.28 0.65
CA ALA A 282 -16.83 0.59 1.96
C ALA A 282 -16.99 -0.70 2.79
N ARG A 283 -16.51 -0.65 4.04
CA ARG A 283 -16.58 -1.76 5.00
C ARG A 283 -17.04 -1.27 6.36
N ASP A 284 -17.75 -2.13 7.08
CA ASP A 284 -18.23 -1.86 8.44
C ASP A 284 -17.09 -1.94 9.49
N ASP A 285 -17.44 -1.88 10.78
CA ASP A 285 -16.47 -2.01 11.89
C ASP A 285 -15.80 -3.41 11.95
N ALA A 286 -16.48 -4.44 11.42
CA ALA A 286 -15.96 -5.80 11.32
C ALA A 286 -15.15 -6.04 10.04
N TYR A 287 -14.94 -5.01 9.21
CA TYR A 287 -14.29 -5.07 7.89
C TYR A 287 -15.04 -5.97 6.87
N GLU A 288 -16.34 -6.17 7.09
CA GLU A 288 -17.24 -6.82 6.14
C GLU A 288 -17.80 -5.79 5.14
N PRO A 289 -18.17 -6.21 3.92
CA PRO A 289 -18.65 -5.29 2.89
C PRO A 289 -19.94 -4.56 3.29
N LEU A 290 -20.00 -3.24 3.07
CA LEU A 290 -21.14 -2.40 3.44
C LEU A 290 -22.02 -2.06 2.21
N ASP A 291 -23.12 -2.80 2.03
CA ASP A 291 -23.98 -2.74 0.83
C ASP A 291 -25.03 -1.61 0.82
N ASN A 292 -25.32 -1.02 1.99
CA ASN A 292 -26.31 0.03 2.16
C ASN A 292 -25.68 1.37 2.57
N ALA A 293 -24.47 1.63 2.07
CA ALA A 293 -23.70 2.83 2.39
C ALA A 293 -24.20 4.05 1.58
N GLN A 294 -24.24 5.20 2.23
CA GLN A 294 -24.41 6.49 1.59
C GLN A 294 -23.04 7.14 1.43
N ILE A 295 -22.63 7.42 0.19
CA ILE A 295 -21.31 7.94 -0.12
C ILE A 295 -21.43 9.33 -0.73
N GLU A 296 -20.90 10.31 -0.01
CA GLU A 296 -20.69 11.67 -0.51
C GLU A 296 -19.26 11.76 -1.07
N LEU A 297 -19.15 11.79 -2.40
CA LEU A 297 -17.88 11.83 -3.12
C LEU A 297 -17.67 13.22 -3.72
N THR A 298 -16.62 13.90 -3.28
CA THR A 298 -16.23 15.23 -3.77
C THR A 298 -14.87 15.16 -4.43
N VAL A 299 -14.75 15.72 -5.64
CA VAL A 299 -13.49 15.82 -6.38
C VAL A 299 -13.05 17.27 -6.43
N LEU A 300 -11.80 17.53 -6.00
CA LEU A 300 -11.13 18.81 -6.10
C LEU A 300 -10.19 18.82 -7.31
N GLY A 301 -10.40 19.77 -8.21
CA GLY A 301 -9.58 20.03 -9.39
C GLY A 301 -8.33 20.87 -9.10
N PRO A 302 -7.39 20.95 -10.07
CA PRO A 302 -6.13 21.69 -9.89
C PRO A 302 -6.33 23.21 -9.82
N ASP A 303 -7.42 23.75 -10.37
CA ASP A 303 -7.88 25.13 -10.23
C ASP A 303 -8.56 25.43 -8.88
N GLY A 304 -8.77 24.41 -8.04
CA GLY A 304 -9.53 24.50 -6.81
C GLY A 304 -11.04 24.38 -6.98
N SER A 305 -11.53 24.00 -8.15
CA SER A 305 -12.95 23.69 -8.36
C SER A 305 -13.35 22.41 -7.63
N GLU A 306 -14.51 22.42 -6.98
CA GLU A 306 -15.07 21.25 -6.31
C GLU A 306 -16.29 20.73 -7.08
N SER A 307 -16.35 19.42 -7.27
CA SER A 307 -17.47 18.74 -7.92
C SER A 307 -17.91 17.53 -7.11
N THR A 308 -19.17 17.50 -6.69
CA THR A 308 -19.77 16.32 -6.06
C THR A 308 -20.25 15.34 -7.14
N LEU A 309 -19.85 14.08 -7.02
CA LEU A 309 -20.18 13.04 -7.98
C LEU A 309 -21.20 12.06 -7.40
N PRO A 310 -22.21 11.65 -8.17
CA PRO A 310 -23.08 10.56 -7.77
C PRO A 310 -22.27 9.26 -7.72
N THR A 311 -22.61 8.40 -6.77
CA THR A 311 -22.07 7.06 -6.61
C THR A 311 -23.18 6.04 -6.83
N SER A 312 -22.83 4.87 -7.34
CA SER A 312 -23.77 3.76 -7.52
C SER A 312 -23.12 2.45 -7.07
N PRO A 313 -23.88 1.53 -6.44
CA PRO A 313 -23.33 0.24 -6.03
C PRO A 313 -22.86 -0.56 -7.26
N SER A 314 -21.80 -1.32 -7.09
CA SER A 314 -21.25 -2.20 -8.13
C SER A 314 -22.07 -3.50 -8.22
N ASP A 315 -22.41 -3.90 -9.44
CA ASP A 315 -23.07 -5.20 -9.68
C ASP A 315 -22.12 -6.40 -9.51
N GLU A 316 -20.80 -6.16 -9.45
CA GLU A 316 -19.78 -7.22 -9.42
C GLU A 316 -19.37 -7.63 -8.00
N GLN A 317 -19.33 -6.66 -7.07
CA GLN A 317 -18.81 -6.87 -5.72
C GLN A 317 -19.62 -6.10 -4.67
N ALA A 318 -20.01 -6.81 -3.63
CA ALA A 318 -20.60 -6.25 -2.42
C ALA A 318 -19.65 -5.25 -1.74
N GLY A 319 -20.21 -4.19 -1.15
CA GLY A 319 -19.49 -3.10 -0.47
C GLY A 319 -18.62 -2.25 -1.39
N VAL A 320 -18.81 -2.33 -2.71
CA VAL A 320 -18.11 -1.49 -3.68
C VAL A 320 -19.08 -0.58 -4.39
N TYR A 321 -18.68 0.68 -4.55
CA TYR A 321 -19.41 1.71 -5.25
C TYR A 321 -18.53 2.27 -6.35
N VAL A 322 -19.15 2.63 -7.46
CA VAL A 322 -18.47 3.17 -8.64
C VAL A 322 -19.01 4.55 -8.96
N SER A 323 -18.11 5.39 -9.46
CA SER A 323 -18.42 6.71 -10.00
C SER A 323 -17.47 6.98 -11.17
N SER A 324 -17.92 7.75 -12.15
CA SER A 324 -17.08 8.13 -13.29
C SER A 324 -16.86 9.63 -13.28
N PHE A 325 -15.62 10.04 -13.45
CA PHE A 325 -15.19 11.43 -13.52
C PHE A 325 -14.52 11.69 -14.88
N VAL A 326 -14.73 12.87 -15.45
CA VAL A 326 -14.04 13.30 -16.68
C VAL A 326 -13.23 14.54 -16.32
N ALA A 327 -11.91 14.44 -16.45
CA ALA A 327 -11.00 15.53 -16.11
C ALA A 327 -11.11 16.67 -17.16
N PRO A 328 -11.55 17.88 -16.79
CA PRO A 328 -11.67 18.99 -17.73
C PRO A 328 -10.32 19.54 -18.19
N GLU A 329 -9.31 19.49 -17.33
CA GLU A 329 -7.97 20.02 -17.60
C GLU A 329 -6.86 19.11 -17.06
N ALA A 330 -5.65 19.25 -17.60
CA ALA A 330 -4.49 18.51 -17.13
C ALA A 330 -4.07 18.99 -15.74
N GLY A 331 -3.76 18.05 -14.84
CA GLY A 331 -3.34 18.35 -13.49
C GLY A 331 -3.62 17.25 -12.47
N THR A 332 -3.40 17.57 -11.21
CA THR A 332 -3.64 16.65 -10.09
C THR A 332 -5.03 16.88 -9.51
N TYR A 333 -5.78 15.80 -9.38
CA TYR A 333 -7.10 15.78 -8.78
C TYR A 333 -7.06 15.04 -7.45
N ARG A 334 -7.93 15.45 -6.51
CA ARG A 334 -8.13 14.76 -5.23
C ARG A 334 -9.60 14.39 -5.08
N ALA A 335 -9.91 13.11 -4.97
CA ALA A 335 -11.21 12.65 -4.51
C ALA A 335 -11.20 12.51 -2.99
N HIS A 336 -12.27 12.98 -2.36
CA HIS A 336 -12.56 12.80 -0.95
C HIS A 336 -13.94 12.12 -0.84
N ALA A 337 -14.01 10.97 -0.18
CA ALA A 337 -15.26 10.27 0.06
C ALA A 337 -15.55 10.22 1.57
N VAL A 338 -16.77 10.61 1.94
CA VAL A 338 -17.34 10.39 3.27
C VAL A 338 -18.39 9.29 3.15
N VAL A 339 -18.20 8.21 3.92
CA VAL A 339 -19.08 7.04 3.89
C VAL A 339 -19.88 6.98 5.18
N ARG A 340 -21.20 6.90 5.04
CA ARG A 340 -22.15 6.70 6.13
C ARG A 340 -22.85 5.35 5.97
N ASP A 341 -23.17 4.72 7.08
CA ASP A 341 -23.94 3.47 7.08
C ASP A 341 -25.44 3.73 6.83
N GLY A 342 -26.23 2.65 6.82
CA GLY A 342 -27.68 2.75 6.65
C GLY A 342 -28.42 3.43 7.80
N ALA A 343 -27.79 3.60 8.97
CA ALA A 343 -28.31 4.35 10.11
C ALA A 343 -27.96 5.85 10.06
N GLY A 344 -27.01 6.23 9.21
CA GLY A 344 -26.52 7.60 9.02
C GLY A 344 -25.22 7.90 9.78
N ASP A 345 -24.68 6.92 10.50
CA ASP A 345 -23.44 7.05 11.26
C ASP A 345 -22.23 7.02 10.33
N GLU A 346 -21.26 7.88 10.58
CA GLU A 346 -20.06 7.98 9.75
C GLU A 346 -19.16 6.77 9.98
N THR A 347 -19.02 5.95 8.95
CA THR A 347 -18.20 4.73 8.95
C THR A 347 -16.72 5.08 8.77
N GLY A 348 -16.44 6.07 7.93
CA GLY A 348 -15.09 6.56 7.70
C GLY A 348 -14.97 7.48 6.48
N GLN A 349 -13.75 7.94 6.25
CA GLN A 349 -13.40 8.83 5.15
C GLN A 349 -12.16 8.32 4.43
N ALA A 350 -12.04 8.62 3.14
CA ALA A 350 -10.85 8.31 2.35
C ALA A 350 -10.54 9.42 1.35
N ASP A 351 -9.26 9.51 1.02
CA ASP A 351 -8.75 10.41 -0.01
C ASP A 351 -7.98 9.60 -1.07
N ALA A 352 -8.20 9.91 -2.34
CA ALA A 352 -7.38 9.43 -3.45
C ALA A 352 -6.86 10.61 -4.26
N LEU A 353 -5.62 10.48 -4.75
CA LEU A 353 -5.02 11.45 -5.66
C LEU A 353 -4.62 10.75 -6.94
N TRP A 354 -4.93 11.38 -8.07
CA TRP A 354 -4.44 10.96 -9.38
C TRP A 354 -4.01 12.17 -10.20
N HIS A 355 -3.20 11.91 -11.21
CA HIS A 355 -2.71 12.92 -12.12
C HIS A 355 -3.21 12.62 -13.53
N PHE A 356 -3.74 13.64 -14.19
CA PHE A 356 -4.16 13.57 -15.59
C PHE A 356 -3.23 14.43 -16.43
N ASP A 357 -2.49 13.80 -17.34
CA ASP A 357 -1.62 14.46 -18.32
C ASP A 357 -1.90 13.83 -19.70
N PRO A 358 -2.69 14.50 -20.57
CA PRO A 358 -3.03 13.99 -21.88
C PRO A 358 -1.81 13.91 -22.82
N ASP A 359 -0.83 14.80 -22.67
CA ASP A 359 0.37 14.83 -23.52
C ASP A 359 1.26 13.62 -23.17
N ALA A 360 1.47 13.34 -21.87
CA ALA A 360 2.19 12.15 -21.45
C ALA A 360 1.48 10.85 -21.87
N ALA A 361 0.15 10.83 -21.91
CA ALA A 361 -0.63 9.70 -22.39
C ALA A 361 -0.44 9.46 -23.90
N GLU A 362 -0.30 10.52 -24.71
CA GLU A 362 0.09 10.42 -26.13
C GLU A 362 1.49 9.81 -26.27
N PHE A 363 2.49 10.30 -25.51
CA PHE A 363 3.86 9.76 -25.55
C PHE A 363 3.97 8.30 -25.10
N ALA A 364 3.05 7.83 -24.25
CA ALA A 364 2.98 6.42 -23.86
C ALA A 364 2.52 5.51 -25.02
N ARG A 365 1.74 6.04 -25.98
CA ARG A 365 1.38 5.35 -27.22
C ARG A 365 2.34 5.74 -28.34
N THR A 366 3.44 5.00 -28.45
CA THR A 366 4.43 5.20 -29.52
C THR A 366 4.00 4.61 -30.88
N ALA A 367 2.87 3.90 -30.94
CA ALA A 367 2.32 3.37 -32.18
C ALA A 367 1.49 4.44 -32.92
N PRO A 368 1.62 4.56 -34.26
CA PRO A 368 0.83 5.51 -35.04
C PRO A 368 -0.65 5.13 -35.04
N ASP A 369 -1.53 6.13 -34.88
CA ASP A 369 -2.97 5.95 -35.08
C ASP A 369 -3.30 5.95 -36.58
N GLU A 370 -3.23 4.78 -37.20
CA GLU A 370 -3.47 4.60 -38.64
C GLU A 370 -4.85 5.11 -39.05
N ARG A 371 -5.87 4.91 -38.22
CA ARG A 371 -7.24 5.34 -38.52
C ARG A 371 -7.34 6.87 -38.58
N TRP A 372 -6.74 7.55 -37.62
CA TRP A 372 -6.72 9.01 -37.59
C TRP A 372 -5.95 9.58 -38.78
N LEU A 373 -4.79 8.99 -39.10
CA LEU A 373 -3.97 9.40 -40.24
C LEU A 373 -4.69 9.20 -41.59
N GLU A 374 -5.41 8.08 -41.77
CA GLU A 374 -6.26 7.85 -42.95
C GLU A 374 -7.38 8.89 -43.08
N GLU A 375 -7.98 9.29 -41.95
CA GLU A 375 -9.04 10.28 -41.96
C GLU A 375 -8.51 11.67 -42.36
N ILE A 376 -7.34 12.08 -41.83
CA ILE A 376 -6.65 13.31 -42.23
C ILE A 376 -6.34 13.28 -43.73
N ALA A 377 -5.77 12.17 -44.23
CA ALA A 377 -5.44 12.00 -45.64
C ALA A 377 -6.70 12.17 -46.52
N ARG A 378 -7.79 11.50 -46.17
CA ARG A 378 -9.06 11.59 -46.91
C ARG A 378 -9.64 13.00 -46.92
N ARG A 379 -9.60 13.73 -45.80
CA ARG A 379 -10.15 15.10 -45.69
C ARG A 379 -9.29 16.14 -46.41
N THR A 380 -7.97 15.95 -46.44
CA THR A 380 -7.02 16.89 -47.04
C THR A 380 -6.69 16.57 -48.51
N GLY A 381 -7.17 15.43 -49.02
CA GLY A 381 -6.77 14.89 -50.32
C GLY A 381 -5.33 14.37 -50.34
N GLY A 382 -4.78 14.07 -49.15
CA GLY A 382 -3.49 13.42 -48.97
C GLY A 382 -3.57 11.89 -49.15
N GLU A 383 -2.41 11.26 -49.09
CA GLU A 383 -2.23 9.81 -49.19
C GLU A 383 -1.39 9.34 -48.00
N MET A 384 -1.71 8.18 -47.44
CA MET A 384 -0.91 7.54 -46.39
C MET A 384 0.10 6.59 -47.06
N PHE A 385 1.34 6.61 -46.61
CA PHE A 385 2.40 5.69 -47.04
C PHE A 385 2.94 4.92 -45.84
N ALA A 386 3.12 3.61 -46.00
CA ALA A 386 3.86 2.83 -45.01
C ALA A 386 5.37 3.13 -45.13
N LEU A 387 6.14 2.82 -44.08
CA LEU A 387 7.59 2.98 -44.10
C LEU A 387 8.25 2.17 -45.23
N GLU A 388 7.62 1.06 -45.63
CA GLU A 388 8.08 0.18 -46.71
C GLU A 388 7.91 0.81 -48.11
N ASP A 389 6.96 1.74 -48.27
CA ASP A 389 6.64 2.39 -49.55
C ASP A 389 7.44 3.69 -49.77
N LEU A 390 8.44 3.97 -48.92
CA LEU A 390 9.17 5.24 -48.92
C LEU A 390 9.94 5.49 -50.23
N ASP A 391 10.50 4.42 -50.81
CA ASP A 391 11.23 4.48 -52.08
C ASP A 391 10.31 4.81 -53.26
N ASP A 392 9.09 4.27 -53.24
CA ASP A 392 8.05 4.55 -54.24
C ASP A 392 7.54 5.99 -54.11
N LEU A 393 7.37 6.49 -52.88
CA LEU A 393 7.08 7.90 -52.65
C LEU A 393 8.18 8.79 -53.23
N ALA A 394 9.46 8.52 -52.92
CA ALA A 394 10.60 9.27 -53.43
C ALA A 394 10.67 9.27 -54.97
N ALA A 395 10.41 8.12 -55.60
CA ALA A 395 10.35 8.00 -57.05
C ALA A 395 9.16 8.76 -57.68
N SER A 396 8.07 8.95 -56.93
CA SER A 396 6.88 9.66 -57.39
C SER A 396 6.99 11.19 -57.29
N LEU A 397 7.78 11.73 -56.35
CA LEU A 397 7.91 13.17 -56.09
C LEU A 397 8.25 14.01 -57.34
N PRO A 398 9.20 13.62 -58.22
CA PRO A 398 9.51 14.40 -59.43
C PRO A 398 8.35 14.50 -60.43
N ARG A 399 7.38 13.57 -60.34
CA ARG A 399 6.20 13.51 -61.22
C ARG A 399 4.98 14.18 -60.58
N ARG A 400 5.00 14.44 -59.27
CA ARG A 400 3.90 15.11 -58.55
C ARG A 400 3.95 16.60 -58.83
N LYS A 401 2.88 17.11 -59.45
CA LYS A 401 2.68 18.55 -59.64
C LYS A 401 2.14 19.13 -58.32
N ALA A 402 3.00 19.74 -57.52
CA ALA A 402 2.54 20.58 -56.42
C ALA A 402 1.99 21.89 -57.02
N PRO A 403 0.70 22.22 -56.89
CA PRO A 403 0.18 23.50 -57.34
C PRO A 403 0.75 24.59 -56.42
N ILE A 404 1.81 25.25 -56.87
CA ILE A 404 2.35 26.43 -56.21
C ILE A 404 1.31 27.54 -56.37
N SER A 405 0.58 27.82 -55.29
CA SER A 405 -0.39 28.91 -55.28
C SER A 405 0.37 30.23 -55.08
N GLU A 406 0.79 30.84 -56.17
CA GLU A 406 1.42 32.16 -56.14
C GLU A 406 0.32 33.25 -56.09
N LYS A 407 0.25 33.99 -54.98
CA LYS A 407 -0.74 35.06 -54.81
C LYS A 407 -0.30 36.28 -55.63
N PHE A 408 -0.88 36.48 -56.81
CA PHE A 408 -0.73 37.71 -57.58
C PHE A 408 -1.70 38.78 -57.09
N ALA A 409 -1.17 39.90 -56.59
CA ALA A 409 -1.95 41.09 -56.29
C ALA A 409 -1.80 42.11 -57.45
N TYR A 410 -2.85 42.31 -58.23
CA TYR A 410 -2.90 43.37 -59.24
C TYR A 410 -3.62 44.59 -58.68
N PRO A 411 -2.98 45.77 -58.66
CA PRO A 411 -3.64 46.97 -58.20
C PRO A 411 -4.79 47.36 -59.15
N LEU A 412 -5.98 47.59 -58.58
CA LEU A 412 -7.21 47.85 -59.34
C LEU A 412 -7.11 49.06 -60.27
N TRP A 413 -6.31 50.07 -59.91
CA TRP A 413 -6.08 51.28 -60.72
C TRP A 413 -5.33 51.03 -62.05
N HIS A 414 -4.68 49.88 -62.23
CA HIS A 414 -4.09 49.51 -63.53
C HIS A 414 -5.10 48.92 -64.51
N ARG A 415 -6.35 48.66 -64.09
CA ARG A 415 -7.38 48.19 -65.02
C ARG A 415 -7.87 49.35 -65.87
N THR A 416 -7.62 49.28 -67.18
CA THR A 416 -8.10 50.26 -68.17
C THR A 416 -9.61 50.48 -68.07
N SER A 417 -10.38 49.45 -67.68
CA SER A 417 -11.83 49.56 -67.48
C SER A 417 -12.22 50.51 -66.35
N LEU A 418 -11.47 50.56 -65.23
CA LEU A 418 -11.70 51.49 -64.13
C LEU A 418 -11.38 52.93 -64.55
N PHE A 419 -10.34 53.11 -65.36
CA PHE A 419 -9.98 54.42 -65.92
C PHE A 419 -11.05 54.92 -66.90
N VAL A 420 -11.54 54.04 -67.78
CA VAL A 420 -12.65 54.35 -68.70
C VAL A 420 -13.92 54.68 -67.91
N LEU A 421 -14.25 53.90 -66.87
CA LEU A 421 -15.41 54.15 -66.02
C LEU A 421 -15.35 55.53 -65.34
N ALA A 422 -14.21 55.85 -64.73
CA ALA A 422 -13.98 57.15 -64.09
C ALA A 422 -14.10 58.30 -65.11
N LEU A 423 -13.53 58.13 -66.31
CA LEU A 423 -13.64 59.11 -67.39
C LEU A 423 -15.09 59.29 -67.85
N THR A 424 -15.84 58.19 -68.03
CA THR A 424 -17.27 58.28 -68.39
C THR A 424 -18.10 58.94 -67.31
N LEU A 425 -17.85 58.66 -66.03
CA LEU A 425 -18.55 59.32 -64.92
C LEU A 425 -18.26 60.82 -64.90
N LEU A 426 -17.00 61.22 -65.12
CA LEU A 426 -16.61 62.63 -65.20
C LEU A 426 -17.23 63.32 -66.42
N CYS A 427 -17.23 62.66 -67.58
CA CYS A 427 -17.91 63.19 -68.77
C CYS A 427 -19.44 63.27 -68.59
N CYS A 428 -20.04 62.31 -67.91
CA CYS A 428 -21.48 62.33 -67.59
C CYS A 428 -21.81 63.45 -66.59
N GLU A 429 -21.00 63.63 -65.54
CA GLU A 429 -21.15 64.72 -64.59
C GLU A 429 -21.03 66.08 -65.29
N TRP A 430 -20.00 66.24 -66.12
CA TRP A 430 -19.77 67.48 -66.87
C TRP A 430 -20.91 67.75 -67.85
N GLY A 431 -21.37 66.73 -68.58
CA GLY A 431 -22.53 66.82 -69.47
C GLY A 431 -23.81 67.19 -68.72
N TRP A 432 -24.05 66.58 -67.55
CA TRP A 432 -25.21 66.85 -66.72
C TRP A 432 -25.18 68.26 -66.10
N ARG A 433 -24.02 68.73 -65.62
CA ARG A 433 -23.82 70.10 -65.13
C ARG A 433 -24.11 71.12 -66.22
N ARG A 434 -23.56 70.90 -67.42
CA ARG A 434 -23.76 71.79 -68.58
C ARG A 434 -25.23 71.82 -69.03
N TYR A 435 -25.94 70.69 -68.94
CA TYR A 435 -27.37 70.63 -69.26
C TYR A 435 -28.25 71.35 -68.23
N ARG A 436 -27.87 71.38 -66.95
CA ARG A 436 -28.63 72.05 -65.87
C ARG A 436 -28.20 73.50 -65.59
N GLY A 437 -27.24 74.05 -66.33
CA GLY A 437 -26.88 75.47 -66.25
C GLY A 437 -26.15 75.90 -64.97
N LEU A 438 -25.52 74.95 -64.26
CA LEU A 438 -24.58 75.25 -63.18
C LEU A 438 -23.18 75.44 -63.80
N PRO A 439 -22.35 76.38 -63.30
CA PRO A 439 -21.01 76.61 -63.85
C PRO A 439 -20.09 75.38 -63.79
#